data_AF-A0AAN0Y2H6-F1
#
_entry.id   AF-A0AAN0Y2H6-F1
#
_cell.length_a   1.000
_cell.length_b   1.000
_cell.length_c   1.000
_cell.angle_alpha   90.00
_cell.angle_beta   90.00
_cell.angle_gamma   90.00
#
_symmetry.space_group_name_H-M   'P 1'
#
loop_
_entity.id
_entity.type
_entity.pdbx_description
1 polymer ?
#
loop_
_entity_poly.entity_id
_entity_poly.type
_entity_poly.pdbx_seq_one_letter_code
_entity_poly.pdbx_strand_id
1 'polypeptide(L)' 'MEVLKIRVLPNSKAVDALCICYEHKRVYTHEGKQYFVTELDVEGRGRSTRLMAKLEPVFGGVVA' A
#
# COMPACT_ATOMS: atom_id res chain seq x y z
N MET A 1 -1.51 -15.40 -6.93
CA MET A 1 -0.79 -14.42 -6.11
C MET A 1 -1.81 -13.64 -5.33
N GLU A 2 -1.76 -13.67 -4.00
CA GLU A 2 -2.67 -12.89 -3.17
C GLU A 2 -2.22 -11.44 -3.20
N VAL A 3 -3.14 -10.55 -3.58
CA VAL A 3 -2.90 -9.12 -3.68
C VAL A 3 -3.62 -8.46 -2.51
N LEU A 4 -2.87 -7.82 -1.63
CA LEU A 4 -3.43 -7.09 -0.50
C LEU A 4 -3.81 -5.68 -0.96
N LYS A 5 -5.03 -5.25 -0.65
CA LYS A 5 -5.47 -3.86 -0.91
C LYS A 5 -5.76 -3.18 0.41
N ILE A 6 -5.04 -2.09 0.67
CA ILE A 6 -5.26 -1.26 1.86
C ILE A 6 -5.88 0.08 1.48
N ARG A 7 -6.72 0.59 2.37
CA ARG A 7 -7.40 1.89 2.23
C ARG A 7 -6.95 2.79 3.35
N VAL A 8 -6.39 3.95 3.01
CA VAL A 8 -5.87 4.90 3.99
C VAL A 8 -6.53 6.27 3.86
N LEU A 9 -6.61 6.95 4.99
CA LEU A 9 -7.09 8.33 5.06
C LEU A 9 -6.14 9.26 4.31
N PRO A 10 -6.67 10.24 3.55
CA PRO A 10 -5.85 11.25 2.89
C PRO A 10 -5.17 12.11 3.95
N ASN A 11 -4.01 12.67 3.62
CA ASN A 11 -3.20 13.50 4.53
C ASN A 11 -2.77 12.76 5.82
N SER A 12 -2.50 11.47 5.73
CA SER A 12 -1.93 10.68 6.83
C SER A 12 -0.49 10.29 6.51
N LYS A 13 0.34 10.09 7.54
CA LYS A 13 1.72 9.60 7.37
C LYS A 13 1.79 8.25 6.63
N ALA A 14 0.70 7.48 6.68
CA ALA A 14 0.59 6.22 5.95
C ALA A 14 0.55 6.45 4.43
N VAL A 15 -0.12 7.50 3.96
CA VAL A 15 -0.12 7.91 2.55
C VAL A 15 1.29 8.26 2.11
N ASP A 16 1.99 9.10 2.86
CA ASP A 16 3.36 9.52 2.52
C ASP A 16 4.29 8.30 2.41
N ALA A 17 4.21 7.39 3.39
CA ALA A 17 4.99 6.16 3.38
C ALA A 17 4.69 5.28 2.15
N LEU A 18 3.43 5.15 1.75
CA LEU A 18 3.02 4.38 0.58
C LEU A 18 3.52 5.03 -0.73
N CYS A 19 3.38 6.35 -0.86
CA CYS A 19 3.89 7.08 -2.03
C CYS A 19 5.41 6.95 -2.15
N ILE A 20 6.16 7.15 -1.06
CA ILE A 20 7.62 6.98 -1.04
C ILE A 20 8.00 5.54 -1.42
N CYS A 21 7.29 4.53 -0.89
CA CYS A 21 7.59 3.13 -1.22
C CYS A 21 7.30 2.82 -2.69
N TYR A 22 6.23 3.37 -3.25
CA TYR A 22 5.87 3.22 -4.66
C TYR A 22 6.90 3.89 -5.58
N GLU A 23 7.20 5.17 -5.34
CA GLU A 23 8.12 5.97 -6.17
C GLU A 23 9.55 5.44 -6.14
N HIS A 24 10.04 5.06 -4.96
CA HIS A 24 11.40 4.55 -4.80
C HIS A 24 11.51 3.03 -4.93
N LYS A 25 10.42 2.34 -5.30
CA LYS A 25 10.35 0.86 -5.39
C LYS A 25 10.90 0.17 -4.13
N ARG A 26 10.56 0.71 -2.97
CA ARG A 26 11.00 0.17 -1.67
C ARG A 26 9.98 -0.81 -1.12
N VAL A 27 10.49 -1.70 -0.28
CA VAL A 27 9.68 -2.63 0.49
C VAL A 27 8.90 -1.86 1.56
N TYR A 28 7.59 -2.05 1.57
CA TYR A 28 6.66 -1.55 2.57
C TYR A 28 6.34 -2.66 3.58
N THR A 29 6.49 -2.37 4.87
CA THR A 29 6.14 -3.33 5.93
C THR A 29 4.73 -3.03 6.45
N HIS A 30 3.84 -4.01 6.34
CA HIS A 30 2.48 -3.95 6.85
C HIS A 30 2.20 -5.17 7.72
N GLU A 31 1.78 -4.96 8.97
CA GLU A 31 1.50 -6.04 9.93
C GLU A 31 2.63 -7.08 10.05
N GLY A 32 3.89 -6.61 10.05
CA GLY A 32 5.08 -7.46 10.13
C GLY A 32 5.44 -8.21 8.85
N LYS A 33 4.63 -8.08 7.78
CA LYS A 33 4.90 -8.68 6.47
C LYS A 33 5.42 -7.63 5.48
N GLN A 34 6.26 -8.07 4.55
CA GLN A 34 6.90 -7.21 3.56
C GLN A 34 6.16 -7.27 2.22
N TYR A 35 5.87 -6.10 1.66
CA TYR A 35 5.15 -5.95 0.39
C TYR A 35 5.84 -4.93 -0.51
N PHE A 36 5.66 -5.08 -1.81
CA PHE A 36 5.86 -4.02 -2.79
C PHE A 36 4.54 -3.28 -3.03
N VAL A 37 4.60 -1.95 -3.02
CA VAL A 37 3.48 -1.13 -3.49
C VAL A 37 3.54 -1.14 -5.01
N THR A 38 2.54 -1.73 -5.66
CA THR A 38 2.53 -1.89 -7.12
C THR A 38 1.58 -0.93 -7.82
N GLU A 39 0.60 -0.41 -7.10
CA GLU A 39 -0.42 0.48 -7.65
C GLU A 39 -0.95 1.38 -6.54
N LEU A 40 -1.19 2.64 -6.89
CA LEU A 40 -1.82 3.64 -6.04
C LEU A 40 -3.00 4.23 -6.81
N ASP A 41 -4.18 4.20 -6.20
CA ASP A 41 -5.41 4.75 -6.76
C ASP A 41 -6.12 5.63 -5.73
N VAL A 42 -6.87 6.63 -6.20
CA VAL A 42 -7.59 7.58 -5.34
C VAL A 42 -9.09 7.39 -5.53
N GLU A 43 -9.76 6.89 -4.49
CA GLU A 43 -11.20 6.65 -4.51
C GLU A 43 -11.94 7.77 -3.76
N GLY A 44 -13.05 8.26 -4.32
CA GLY A 44 -13.93 9.25 -3.71
C GLY A 44 -13.66 10.71 -4.12
N ARG A 45 -14.40 11.64 -3.50
CA ARG A 45 -14.27 13.09 -3.75
C ARG A 45 -14.34 13.88 -2.44
N GLY A 46 -13.56 14.97 -2.35
CA GLY A 46 -13.57 15.89 -1.21
C GLY A 46 -13.13 15.22 0.10
N ARG A 47 -13.93 15.36 1.16
CA ARG A 47 -13.63 14.82 2.50
C ARG A 47 -13.69 13.29 2.59
N SER A 48 -14.30 12.64 1.60
CA SER A 48 -14.40 11.18 1.50
C SER A 48 -13.30 10.56 0.65
N THR A 49 -12.35 11.36 0.16
CA THR A 49 -11.19 10.86 -0.58
C THR A 49 -10.45 9.81 0.27
N ARG A 50 -10.01 8.73 -0.36
CA ARG A 50 -9.21 7.65 0.23
C ARG A 50 -8.13 7.25 -0.77
N LEU A 51 -6.93 6.98 -0.28
CA LEU A 51 -5.91 6.34 -1.10
C LEU A 51 -6.06 4.83 -0.97
N MET A 52 -6.18 4.16 -2.11
CA MET A 52 -6.13 2.73 -2.27
C MET A 52 -4.73 2.34 -2.71
N ALA A 53 -4.08 1.46 -1.95
CA ALA A 53 -2.78 0.92 -2.32
C ALA A 53 -2.89 -0.58 -2.56
N LYS A 54 -2.34 -1.03 -3.69
CA LYS A 54 -2.19 -2.43 -4.04
C LYS A 54 -0.80 -2.89 -3.62
N LEU A 55 -0.78 -3.93 -2.80
CA LEU A 55 0.40 -4.50 -2.19
C LEU A 55 0.58 -5.93 -2.70
N GLU A 56 1.77 -6.23 -3.19
CA GLU A 56 2.17 -7.57 -3.60
C GLU A 56 3.27 -8.07 -2.65
N PRO A 57 3.18 -9.29 -2.10
CA PRO A 57 4.17 -9.79 -1.17
C PRO A 57 5.54 -9.94 -1.83
N VAL A 58 6.60 -9.53 -1.14
CA VAL A 58 8.00 -9.61 -1.65
C VAL A 58 8.44 -11.06 -1.85
N PHE A 59 7.95 -11.97 -0.99
CA PHE A 59 8.19 -13.40 -1.09
C PHE A 59 6.87 -14.10 -1.43
N GLY A 60 6.86 -14.85 -2.53
CA GLY A 60 5.72 -15.68 -2.90
C GLY A 60 5.45 -16.70 -1.80
N GLY A 61 4.42 -16.39 -1.00
CA GLY A 61 3.80 -17.22 0.04
C GLY A 61 4.58 -18.44 0.52
N VAL A 62 5.25 -18.30 1.67
CA VAL A 62 5.19 -19.35 2.70
C VAL A 62 5.06 -18.63 4.03
N VAL A 63 3.82 -18.44 4.48
CA VAL A 63 3.57 -18.42 5.92
C VAL A 63 3.55 -19.91 6.29
N ALA A 64 4.50 -20.33 7.12
CA ALA A 64 4.55 -21.67 7.68
C ALA A 64 3.34 -21.94 8.59
#